data_AF-A0A2W4N3T9-F1
#
_entry.id   AF-A0A2W4N3T9-F1
#
_cell.length_a   1.000
_cell.length_b   1.000
_cell.length_c   1.000
_cell.angle_alpha   90.00
_cell.angle_beta   90.00
_cell.angle_gamma   90.00
#
_symmetry.space_group_name_H-M   'P 1'
#
loop_
_entity.id
_entity.type
_entity.pdbx_description
1 polymer ?
#
loop_
_entity_poly.entity_id
_entity_poly.type
_entity_poly.pdbx_seq_one_letter_code
_entity_poly.pdbx_strand_id
1 'polypeptide(L)'
;MTEKRDRVPPGQVVTRKWPVLHAGEVPRVDLTTWTFRVWGLVEEEKEWTWEEFQTLPRVEVTVDIHCVTRWSRLDTRFRGVPAAAVLAAARPRP
;
A
#
# COMPACT_ATOMS: atom_id res chain seq x y z
N MET A 1 -1.66 30.51 -6.05
CA MET A 1 -2.82 29.71 -5.56
C MET A 1 -3.13 28.51 -6.47
N THR A 2 -2.25 28.17 -7.42
CA THR A 2 -2.54 27.28 -8.57
C THR A 2 -2.16 25.81 -8.32
N GLU A 3 -1.06 25.54 -7.60
CA GLU A 3 -0.52 24.17 -7.41
C GLU A 3 -1.50 23.13 -6.85
N LYS A 4 -2.40 23.52 -5.94
CA LYS A 4 -3.36 22.57 -5.35
C LYS A 4 -4.50 22.20 -6.28
N ARG A 5 -4.86 23.05 -7.25
CA ARG A 5 -5.95 22.75 -8.19
C ARG A 5 -5.49 21.76 -9.25
N ASP A 6 -4.23 21.82 -9.68
CA ASP A 6 -3.70 20.93 -10.72
C ASP A 6 -3.50 19.49 -10.21
N ARG A 7 -3.33 19.31 -8.88
CA ARG A 7 -3.18 18.00 -8.23
C ARG A 7 -4.49 17.34 -7.82
N VAL A 8 -5.62 18.05 -7.84
CA VAL A 8 -6.90 17.55 -7.32
C VAL A 8 -7.86 17.31 -8.49
N PRO A 9 -8.25 16.06 -8.76
CA PRO A 9 -9.19 15.76 -9.84
C PRO A 9 -10.52 16.52 -9.69
N PRO A 10 -11.20 16.88 -10.80
CA PRO A 10 -12.48 17.59 -10.74
C PRO A 10 -13.51 16.89 -9.86
N GLY A 11 -14.23 17.65 -9.05
CA GLY A 11 -15.30 17.14 -8.17
C GLY A 11 -14.82 16.47 -6.87
N GLN A 12 -13.53 16.52 -6.57
CA GLN A 12 -12.95 16.01 -5.32
C GLN A 12 -12.91 17.09 -4.23
N VAL A 13 -13.14 16.70 -2.97
CA VAL A 13 -12.96 17.57 -1.79
C VAL A 13 -11.68 17.19 -1.06
N VAL A 14 -10.79 18.16 -0.84
CA VAL A 14 -9.55 17.93 -0.09
C VAL A 14 -9.85 17.77 1.40
N THR A 15 -9.36 16.70 2.01
CA THR A 15 -9.46 16.45 3.45
C THR A 15 -8.07 16.41 4.10
N ARG A 16 -8.00 16.89 5.34
CA ARG A 16 -6.82 16.74 6.21
C ARG A 16 -6.95 15.55 7.17
N LYS A 17 -8.19 15.07 7.40
CA LYS A 17 -8.45 13.90 8.24
C LYS A 17 -7.87 12.65 7.57
N TRP A 18 -7.76 11.57 8.33
CA TRP A 18 -7.49 10.25 7.76
C TRP A 18 -8.84 9.51 7.61
N PRO A 19 -9.42 9.41 6.38
CA PRO A 19 -10.62 8.60 6.21
C PRO A 19 -10.39 7.15 6.63
N VAL A 20 -11.30 6.62 7.44
CA VAL A 20 -11.36 5.19 7.78
C VAL A 20 -12.44 4.57 6.90
N LEU A 21 -12.05 3.60 6.09
CA LEU A 21 -12.93 2.89 5.16
C LEU A 21 -12.68 1.39 5.32
N HIS A 22 -13.74 0.59 5.39
CA HIS A 22 -13.68 -0.87 5.36
C HIS A 22 -14.86 -1.40 4.56
N ALA A 23 -14.64 -2.44 3.77
CA ALA A 23 -15.71 -3.10 3.01
C ALA A 23 -16.46 -4.15 3.86
N GLY A 24 -15.89 -4.57 4.99
CA GLY A 24 -16.44 -5.57 5.89
C GLY A 24 -15.79 -5.47 7.27
N GLU A 25 -15.85 -6.55 8.04
CA GLU A 25 -15.27 -6.59 9.38
C GLU A 25 -13.74 -6.41 9.35
N VAL A 26 -13.23 -5.70 10.36
CA VAL A 26 -11.80 -5.51 10.54
C VAL A 26 -11.24 -6.78 11.23
N PRO A 27 -10.34 -7.53 10.59
CA PRO A 27 -9.82 -8.76 11.17
C PRO A 27 -8.96 -8.46 12.39
N ARG A 28 -9.01 -9.37 13.38
CA ARG A 28 -8.02 -9.43 14.46
C ARG A 28 -6.83 -10.25 13.96
N VAL A 29 -5.65 -9.64 13.95
CA VAL A 29 -4.43 -10.26 13.41
C VAL A 29 -3.51 -10.65 14.56
N ASP A 30 -3.11 -11.93 14.60
CA ASP A 30 -2.02 -12.41 15.44
C ASP A 30 -0.74 -12.50 14.60
N LEU A 31 0.23 -11.65 14.92
CA LEU A 31 1.48 -11.56 14.15
C LEU A 31 2.37 -12.79 14.30
N THR A 32 2.16 -13.63 15.33
CA THR A 32 2.95 -14.86 15.52
C THR A 32 2.56 -15.97 14.53
N THR A 33 1.38 -15.88 13.94
CA THR A 33 0.87 -16.83 12.93
C THR A 33 0.70 -16.18 11.56
N TRP A 34 1.00 -14.88 11.45
CA TRP A 34 0.85 -14.14 10.22
C TRP A 34 1.96 -14.50 9.23
N THR A 35 1.58 -14.69 7.97
CA THR A 35 2.51 -14.84 6.86
C THR A 35 2.12 -13.99 5.66
N PHE A 36 3.12 -13.55 4.89
CA PHE A 36 2.93 -12.90 3.60
C PHE A 36 3.37 -13.85 2.49
N ARG A 37 2.44 -14.26 1.63
CA ARG A 37 2.71 -15.22 0.57
C ARG A 37 2.54 -14.63 -0.82
N VAL A 38 3.48 -14.92 -1.71
CA VAL A 38 3.43 -14.63 -3.15
C VAL A 38 3.54 -15.94 -3.89
N TRP A 39 2.53 -16.24 -4.70
CA TRP A 39 2.32 -17.53 -5.34
C TRP A 39 1.57 -17.40 -6.66
N GLY A 40 1.41 -18.50 -7.40
CA GLY A 40 0.73 -18.51 -8.70
C GLY A 40 1.69 -18.48 -9.88
N LEU A 41 1.59 -17.48 -10.75
CA LEU A 41 2.39 -17.39 -11.98
C LEU A 41 3.80 -16.82 -11.71
N VAL A 42 4.56 -17.53 -10.88
CA VAL A 42 5.91 -17.17 -10.45
C VAL A 42 6.87 -18.33 -10.68
N GLU A 43 8.15 -18.05 -10.82
CA GLU A 43 9.17 -19.09 -10.84
C GLU A 43 9.37 -19.68 -9.44
N GLU A 44 9.32 -18.84 -8.41
CA GLU A 44 9.54 -19.23 -7.02
C GLU A 44 8.45 -18.65 -6.12
N GLU A 45 7.65 -19.52 -5.50
CA GLU A 45 6.73 -19.06 -4.45
C GLU A 45 7.53 -18.60 -3.23
N LYS A 46 7.13 -17.47 -2.65
CA LYS A 46 7.75 -16.90 -1.45
C LYS A 46 6.74 -16.80 -0.34
N GLU A 47 7.19 -17.09 0.87
CA GLU A 47 6.46 -16.87 2.10
C GLU A 47 7.41 -16.25 3.12
N TRP A 48 6.93 -15.26 3.87
CA TRP A 48 7.67 -14.64 4.96
C TRP A 48 6.81 -14.62 6.22
N THR A 49 7.41 -14.91 7.36
CA THR A 49 6.82 -14.57 8.66
C THR A 49 6.79 -13.05 8.85
N TRP A 50 6.11 -12.58 9.91
CA TRP A 50 6.13 -11.17 10.25
C TRP A 50 7.56 -10.67 10.50
N GLU A 51 8.37 -11.40 11.26
CA GLU A 51 9.74 -11.03 11.57
C GLU A 51 10.59 -10.95 10.31
N GLU A 52 10.50 -11.95 9.42
CA GLU A 52 11.25 -11.99 8.16
C GLU A 52 10.83 -10.87 7.22
N PHE A 53 9.53 -10.63 7.06
CA PHE A 53 9.01 -9.55 6.22
C PHE A 53 9.52 -8.17 6.70
N GLN A 54 9.67 -8.02 8.01
CA GLN A 54 10.14 -6.76 8.59
C GLN A 54 11.62 -6.46 8.28
N THR A 55 12.42 -7.47 7.90
CA THR A 55 13.82 -7.35 7.49
C THR A 55 14.01 -6.94 6.03
N LEU A 56 12.95 -7.01 5.22
CA LEU A 56 13.01 -6.63 3.80
C LEU A 56 13.34 -5.13 3.63
N PRO A 57 13.92 -4.72 2.48
CA PRO A 57 14.24 -3.32 2.20
C PRO A 57 13.03 -2.41 2.35
N ARG A 58 13.23 -1.20 2.90
CA ARG A 58 12.15 -0.23 3.09
C ARG A 58 12.42 1.08 2.40
N VAL A 59 11.37 1.64 1.82
CA VAL A 59 11.36 2.97 1.22
C VAL A 59 10.32 3.84 1.90
N GLU A 60 10.51 5.15 1.84
CA GLU A 60 9.49 6.13 2.17
C GLU A 60 9.05 6.83 0.88
N VAL A 61 7.73 6.98 0.71
CA VAL A 61 7.14 7.69 -0.43
C VAL A 61 6.11 8.70 0.05
N THR A 62 5.99 9.82 -0.66
CA THR A 62 4.91 10.79 -0.45
C THR A 62 4.01 10.76 -1.67
N VAL A 63 2.73 10.49 -1.48
CA VAL A 63 1.74 10.33 -2.55
C VAL A 63 0.43 11.03 -2.22
N ASP A 64 -0.35 11.33 -3.25
CA ASP A 64 -1.71 11.80 -3.12
C ASP A 64 -2.68 10.62 -3.26
N ILE A 65 -3.76 10.64 -2.48
CA ILE A 65 -4.83 9.65 -2.56
C ILE A 65 -6.07 10.34 -3.07
N HIS A 66 -6.65 9.81 -4.14
CA HIS A 66 -7.90 10.27 -4.72
C HIS A 66 -8.90 9.13 -4.68
N CYS A 67 -9.94 9.26 -3.86
CA CYS A 67 -10.94 8.22 -3.72
C CYS A 67 -12.10 8.44 -4.70
N VAL A 68 -12.61 7.35 -5.26
CA VAL A 68 -13.81 7.36 -6.11
C VAL A 68 -15.05 7.91 -5.41
N THR A 69 -15.08 7.91 -4.07
CA THR A 69 -16.13 8.54 -3.25
C THR A 69 -15.91 10.04 -3.01
N ARG A 70 -15.13 10.70 -3.89
CA ARG A 70 -14.99 12.16 -4.03
C ARG A 70 -14.23 12.89 -2.91
N TRP A 71 -13.28 12.23 -2.27
CA TRP A 71 -12.32 12.90 -1.38
C TRP A 71 -10.87 12.67 -1.80
N SER A 72 -10.04 13.69 -1.59
CA SER A 72 -8.60 13.64 -1.83
C SER A 72 -7.80 13.97 -0.58
N ARG A 73 -6.74 13.21 -0.31
CA ARG A 73 -5.77 13.49 0.75
C ARG A 73 -4.39 13.65 0.13
N LEU A 74 -3.84 14.85 0.24
CA LEU A 74 -2.57 15.20 -0.38
C LEU A 74 -1.40 14.97 0.59
N ASP A 75 -0.21 14.83 0.01
CA ASP A 75 1.07 14.78 0.75
C ASP A 75 1.10 13.65 1.79
N THR A 76 0.51 12.50 1.46
CA THR A 76 0.44 11.35 2.37
C THR A 76 1.76 10.57 2.35
N ARG A 77 2.42 10.49 3.50
CA ARG A 77 3.67 9.73 3.67
C ARG A 77 3.39 8.28 4.03
N PHE A 78 4.03 7.36 3.31
CA PHE A 78 4.02 5.92 3.59
C PHE A 78 5.44 5.39 3.70
N ARG A 79 5.65 4.42 4.59
CA ARG A 79 6.88 3.63 4.68
C ARG A 79 6.55 2.15 4.60
N GLY A 80 7.27 1.41 3.76
CA GLY A 80 7.00 -0.01 3.56
C GLY A 80 8.01 -0.69 2.64
N VAL A 81 7.76 -1.97 2.37
CA VAL A 81 8.54 -2.76 1.41
C VAL A 81 8.11 -2.38 -0.02
N PRO A 82 9.02 -2.00 -0.92
CA PRO A 82 8.64 -1.70 -2.29
C PRO A 82 8.17 -2.97 -2.99
N ALA A 83 7.04 -2.90 -3.71
CA ALA A 83 6.48 -4.05 -4.44
C ALA A 83 7.50 -4.68 -5.41
N ALA A 84 8.36 -3.86 -6.02
CA ALA A 84 9.44 -4.33 -6.88
C ALA A 84 10.41 -5.30 -6.16
N ALA A 85 10.73 -5.09 -4.88
CA ALA A 85 11.58 -6.02 -4.12
C ALA A 85 10.89 -7.36 -3.87
N VAL A 86 9.60 -7.33 -3.57
CA VAL A 86 8.78 -8.54 -3.40
C VAL A 86 8.69 -9.33 -4.70
N LEU A 87 8.42 -8.65 -5.83
CA LEU A 87 8.35 -9.27 -7.15
C LEU A 87 9.71 -9.82 -7.59
N ALA A 88 10.81 -9.10 -7.37
CA ALA A 88 12.15 -9.59 -7.68
C ALA A 88 12.48 -10.89 -6.93
N ALA A 89 12.00 -11.05 -5.69
CA ALA A 89 12.17 -12.27 -4.92
C ALA A 89 11.36 -13.45 -5.49
N ALA A 90 10.14 -13.20 -5.99
CA ALA A 90 9.26 -14.26 -6.51
C ALA A 90 9.48 -14.59 -8.00
N ARG A 91 10.06 -13.67 -8.78
CA ARG A 91 10.31 -13.79 -10.23
C ARG A 91 9.02 -14.19 -11.00
N PRO A 92 8.10 -13.23 -11.24
CA PRO A 92 6.89 -13.48 -12.02
C PRO A 92 7.24 -14.01 -13.41
N ARG A 93 6.48 -15.00 -13.87
CA ARG A 93 6.61 -15.45 -15.26
C ARG A 93 5.89 -14.45 -16.19
N PRO A 94 6.29 -14.37 -17.47
CA PRO A 94 5.64 -13.53 -18.47
C PRO A 94 4.12 -13.79 -18.60
#